data_AF-A0A844M8L5-F1
#
_entry.id   AF-A0A844M8L5-F1
#
_cell.length_a   1.000
_cell.length_b   1.000
_cell.length_c   1.000
_cell.angle_alpha   90.00
_cell.angle_beta   90.00
_cell.angle_gamma   90.00
#
_symmetry.space_group_name_H-M   'P 1'
#
loop_
_entity.id
_entity.type
_entity.pdbx_description
1 polymer ?
#
loop_
_entity_poly.entity_id
_entity_poly.type
_entity_poly.pdbx_seq_one_letter_code
_entity_poly.pdbx_strand_id
1 'polypeptide(L)'
;MDSRLWDNRSDTRPKAELYAFNLRDRIPPFSLPLRSENAEPLVDLQKLVHEIYEQGGYDLRLDYNREPTPALSQTDAAWVNEVLRKQGLRSKFPGE
;
A
#
# COMPACT_ATOMS: atom_id res chain seq x y z
N MET A 1 2.98 9.98 3.92
CA MET A 1 3.21 8.74 4.70
C MET A 1 4.14 7.87 3.84
N ASP A 2 5.38 7.62 4.29
CA ASP A 2 6.37 6.84 3.52
C ASP A 2 6.22 5.34 3.81
N SER A 3 5.65 4.60 2.88
CA SER A 3 5.60 3.14 2.96
C SER A 3 6.89 2.55 2.41
N ARG A 4 7.58 1.72 3.21
CA ARG A 4 8.87 1.09 2.84
C ARG A 4 8.70 -0.42 2.81
N LEU A 5 8.88 -1.03 1.65
CA LEU A 5 8.98 -2.48 1.50
C LEU A 5 10.44 -2.91 1.77
N TRP A 6 10.65 -3.94 2.60
CA TRP A 6 11.97 -4.54 2.85
C TRP A 6 12.06 -5.93 2.20
N ASP A 7 13.10 -6.14 1.40
CA ASP A 7 13.57 -7.45 0.95
C ASP A 7 14.97 -7.72 1.55
N ASN A 8 15.16 -8.88 2.17
CA ASN A 8 16.36 -9.22 2.93
C ASN A 8 17.14 -10.37 2.25
N ARG A 9 18.22 -10.03 1.53
CA ARG A 9 19.13 -11.04 0.94
C ARG A 9 20.08 -11.61 2.00
N SER A 10 20.19 -12.93 2.08
CA SER A 10 21.33 -13.65 2.66
C SER A 10 21.98 -14.40 1.50
N ASP A 11 23.13 -14.00 0.97
CA ASP A 11 24.41 -14.59 1.40
C ASP A 11 25.67 -13.73 1.11
N THR A 12 25.51 -12.48 0.65
CA THR A 12 26.62 -11.50 0.59
C THR A 12 26.04 -10.11 0.72
N ARG A 13 26.23 -9.47 1.89
CA ARG A 13 25.79 -8.11 2.31
C ARG A 13 24.67 -7.50 1.44
N PRO A 14 23.39 -7.55 1.87
CA PRO A 14 22.25 -7.24 1.03
C PRO A 14 22.25 -5.77 0.63
N LYS A 15 22.41 -5.50 -0.68
CA LYS A 15 21.80 -4.31 -1.26
C LYS A 15 20.29 -4.55 -1.24
N ALA A 16 19.64 -4.15 -0.15
CA ALA A 16 18.19 -4.04 -0.12
C ALA A 16 17.81 -2.90 -1.07
N GLU A 17 17.05 -3.20 -2.12
CA GLU A 17 16.53 -2.19 -3.01
C GLU A 17 15.29 -1.59 -2.34
N LEU A 18 15.39 -0.33 -1.92
CA LEU A 18 14.31 0.39 -1.29
C LEU A 18 13.40 0.98 -2.36
N TYR A 19 12.23 0.38 -2.53
CA TYR A 19 11.16 0.94 -3.36
C TYR A 19 10.28 1.84 -2.48
N ALA A 20 10.61 3.13 -2.46
CA ALA A 20 9.80 4.15 -1.80
C ALA A 20 8.71 4.65 -2.75
N PHE A 21 7.45 4.60 -2.32
CA PHE A 21 6.32 5.19 -3.02
C PHE A 21 5.43 5.92 -2.03
N ASN A 22 4.80 7.01 -2.47
CA ASN A 22 3.86 7.74 -1.63
C ASN A 22 2.48 7.07 -1.67
N LEU A 23 1.66 7.35 -0.65
CA LEU A 23 0.29 6.83 -0.54
C LEU A 23 -0.60 7.10 -1.77
N ARG A 24 -0.31 8.17 -2.52
CA ARG A 24 -1.09 8.59 -3.69
C ARG A 24 -0.57 8.01 -5.00
N ASP A 25 0.67 7.54 -4.99
CA ASP A 25 1.35 7.07 -6.19
C ASP A 25 1.06 5.57 -6.37
N ARG A 26 0.93 5.15 -7.63
CA ARG A 26 0.83 3.72 -7.94
C ARG A 26 2.13 3.04 -7.54
N ILE A 27 2.03 1.85 -6.92
CA ILE A 27 3.20 1.02 -6.62
C ILE A 27 3.83 0.60 -7.96
N PRO A 28 5.10 0.96 -8.22
CA PRO A 28 5.76 0.57 -9.45
C PRO A 28 5.96 -0.97 -9.47
N PRO A 29 5.85 -1.61 -10.64
CA PRO A 29 6.24 -3.01 -10.76
C PRO A 29 7.75 -3.13 -10.51
N PHE A 30 8.17 -4.21 -9.87
CA PHE A 30 9.57 -4.46 -9.56
C PHE A 30 9.97 -5.87 -9.97
N SER A 31 11.21 -6.04 -10.40
CA SER A 31 11.76 -7.36 -10.73
C SER A 31 12.13 -8.07 -9.45
N LEU A 32 11.62 -9.29 -9.26
CA LEU A 32 11.98 -10.12 -8.12
C LEU A 32 13.11 -11.06 -8.54
N PRO A 33 14.36 -10.86 -8.08
CA PRO A 33 15.45 -11.74 -8.43
C PRO A 33 15.20 -13.12 -7.80
N LEU A 34 14.89 -14.11 -8.64
CA LEU A 34 14.93 -15.51 -8.26
C LEU A 34 16.39 -15.98 -8.24
N ARG A 35 16.64 -17.24 -7.86
CA ARG A 35 17.99 -17.83 -7.94
C ARG A 35 18.61 -17.55 -9.32
N SER A 36 19.93 -17.31 -9.35
CA SER A 36 20.67 -16.76 -10.51
C SER A 36 20.49 -17.47 -11.86
N GLU A 37 19.90 -18.66 -11.86
CA GLU A 37 19.62 -19.49 -13.03
C GLU A 37 18.22 -19.28 -13.63
N ASN A 38 17.39 -18.40 -13.07
CA ASN A 38 16.01 -18.15 -13.53
C ASN A 38 15.79 -16.71 -13.99
N ALA A 39 14.92 -16.54 -14.99
CA ALA A 39 14.47 -15.22 -15.43
C ALA A 39 13.76 -14.51 -14.27
N GLU A 40 14.09 -13.25 -14.03
CA GLU A 40 13.46 -12.44 -12.99
C GLU A 40 12.04 -12.08 -13.42
N PRO A 41 10.99 -12.60 -12.74
CA PRO A 41 9.63 -12.18 -13.05
C PRO A 41 9.41 -10.73 -12.62
N LEU A 42 8.74 -9.97 -13.49
CA LEU A 42 8.23 -8.64 -13.14
C LEU A 42 6.97 -8.79 -12.29
N VAL A 43 7.01 -8.31 -11.05
CA VAL A 43 5.90 -8.40 -10.09
C VAL A 43 5.14 -7.08 -10.03
N ASP A 44 3.84 -7.11 -10.35
CA ASP A 44 2.91 -5.99 -10.15
C ASP A 44 2.25 -6.09 -8.78
N LEU A 45 2.87 -5.46 -7.77
CA LEU A 45 2.31 -5.42 -6.40
C LEU A 45 0.99 -4.65 -6.33
N GLN A 46 0.80 -3.63 -7.18
CA GLN A 46 -0.45 -2.87 -7.17
C GLN A 46 -1.62 -3.82 -7.43
N LYS A 47 -1.48 -4.67 -8.45
CA LYS A 47 -2.51 -5.65 -8.80
C LYS A 47 -2.75 -6.64 -7.66
N LEU A 48 -1.68 -7.19 -7.09
CA LEU A 48 -1.78 -8.17 -6.00
C LEU A 48 -2.50 -7.60 -4.77
N VAL A 49 -2.16 -6.37 -4.37
CA VAL A 49 -2.80 -5.70 -3.23
C VAL A 49 -4.28 -5.48 -3.49
N HIS A 50 -4.67 -5.04 -4.69
CA HIS A 50 -6.08 -4.89 -5.05
C HIS A 50 -6.83 -6.23 -5.01
N GLU A 51 -6.26 -7.30 -5.55
CA GLU A 51 -6.90 -8.63 -5.54
C GLU A 51 -7.14 -9.12 -4.11
N ILE A 52 -6.14 -8.99 -3.22
CA ILE A 52 -6.28 -9.36 -1.81
C ILE A 52 -7.31 -8.48 -1.11
N TYR A 53 -7.34 -7.18 -1.42
CA TYR A 53 -8.30 -6.25 -0.85
C TYR A 53 -9.75 -6.65 -1.17
N GLU A 54 -10.02 -6.93 -2.45
CA GLU A 54 -11.34 -7.35 -2.92
C GLU A 54 -11.72 -8.73 -2.37
N GLN A 55 -10.82 -9.71 -2.44
CA GLN A 55 -11.06 -11.07 -1.92
C GLN A 55 -11.27 -11.10 -0.41
N GLY A 56 -10.60 -10.20 0.32
CA GLY A 56 -10.72 -10.08 1.76
C GLY A 56 -11.99 -9.36 2.24
N GLY A 57 -12.71 -8.68 1.32
CA GLY A 57 -13.90 -7.87 1.64
C GLY A 57 -13.58 -6.77 2.65
N TYR A 58 -12.43 -6.12 2.51
CA TYR A 58 -11.96 -5.12 3.48
C TYR A 58 -12.78 -3.84 3.46
N ASP A 59 -13.54 -3.58 2.40
CA ASP A 59 -14.55 -2.53 2.32
C ASP A 59 -15.63 -2.68 3.41
N LEU A 60 -15.99 -3.92 3.77
CA LEU A 60 -16.99 -4.23 4.81
C LEU A 60 -16.39 -4.46 6.20
N ARG A 61 -15.10 -4.82 6.27
CA ARG A 61 -14.45 -5.22 7.53
C ARG A 61 -13.68 -4.10 8.21
N LEU A 62 -13.24 -3.08 7.46
CA LEU A 62 -12.50 -1.96 8.00
C LEU A 62 -13.43 -0.78 8.30
N ASP A 63 -13.26 -0.19 9.48
CA ASP A 63 -13.94 1.07 9.81
C ASP A 63 -13.15 2.27 9.28
N TYR A 64 -13.59 2.78 8.13
CA TYR A 64 -13.00 3.93 7.45
C TYR A 64 -13.32 5.29 8.12
N ASN A 65 -14.17 5.31 9.15
CA ASN A 65 -14.40 6.53 9.93
C ASN A 65 -13.30 6.76 10.97
N ARG A 66 -12.56 5.70 11.33
CA ARG A 66 -11.45 5.80 12.26
C ARG A 66 -10.23 6.43 11.60
N GLU A 67 -9.48 7.21 12.37
CA GLU A 67 -8.21 7.73 11.89
C GLU A 67 -7.17 6.62 11.71
N PRO A 68 -6.44 6.61 10.58
CA PRO A 68 -5.40 5.63 10.35
C PRO A 68 -4.27 5.83 11.36
N THR A 69 -3.67 4.70 11.77
CA THR A 69 -2.49 4.68 12.63
C THR A 69 -1.33 4.06 11.85
N PRO A 70 -0.15 4.71 11.76
CA PRO A 70 0.20 6.01 12.32
C PRO A 70 -0.56 7.19 11.66
N ALA A 71 -0.58 8.34 12.32
CA ALA A 71 -1.28 9.52 11.81
C ALA A 71 -0.72 9.95 10.46
N LEU A 72 -1.61 10.28 9.52
CA LEU A 72 -1.26 10.83 8.22
C LEU A 72 -0.79 12.28 8.33
N SER A 73 0.01 12.71 7.36
CA SER A 73 0.26 14.14 7.17
C SER A 73 -1.06 14.86 6.88
N GLN A 74 -1.17 16.16 7.21
CA GLN A 74 -2.42 16.91 7.02
C GLN A 74 -2.89 16.88 5.54
N THR A 75 -1.95 16.94 4.60
CA THR A 75 -2.26 16.88 3.17
C THR A 75 -2.75 15.48 2.76
N ASP A 76 -2.13 14.41 3.26
CA ASP A 76 -2.56 13.05 2.95
C ASP A 76 -3.90 12.73 3.61
N ALA A 77 -4.13 13.17 4.85
CA ALA A 77 -5.40 13.00 5.55
C ALA A 77 -6.55 13.70 4.80
N ALA A 78 -6.33 14.92 4.30
CA ALA A 78 -7.32 15.63 3.50
C ALA A 78 -7.67 14.86 2.21
N TRP A 79 -6.65 14.35 1.51
CA TRP A 79 -6.84 13.54 0.30
C TRP A 79 -7.58 12.23 0.59
N VAL A 80 -7.18 11.48 1.62
CA VAL A 80 -7.84 10.23 2.04
C VAL A 80 -9.31 10.49 2.37
N ASN A 81 -9.60 11.57 3.12
CA ASN A 81 -10.98 11.95 3.43
C ASN A 81 -11.80 12.23 2.17
N GLU A 82 -11.22 12.90 1.17
CA GLU A 82 -11.90 13.15 -0.10
C GLU A 82 -12.20 11.85 -0.85
N VAL A 83 -11.22 10.95 -0.95
CA VAL A 83 -11.35 9.66 -1.63
C VAL A 83 -12.39 8.76 -0.95
N LEU A 84 -12.29 8.60 0.37
CA LEU A 84 -13.24 7.75 1.13
C LEU A 84 -14.67 8.28 1.06
N ARG A 85 -14.84 9.61 1.02
CA ARG A 85 -16.16 10.23 0.85
C ARG A 85 -16.73 10.03 -0.55
N LYS A 86 -15.89 10.12 -1.60
CA LYS A 86 -16.32 9.82 -2.98
C LYS A 86 -16.78 8.36 -3.12
N GLN A 87 -16.16 7.46 -2.38
CA GLN A 87 -16.53 6.04 -2.35
C GLN A 87 -17.66 5.71 -1.37
N GLY A 88 -18.16 6.70 -0.60
CA GLY A 88 -19.24 6.49 0.38
C GLY A 88 -18.82 5.73 1.64
N LEU A 89 -17.53 5.43 1.82
CA LEU A 89 -17.01 4.66 2.96
C LEU A 89 -16.85 5.48 4.24
N ARG A 90 -16.77 6.81 4.13
CA ARG A 90 -16.65 7.72 5.27
C ARG A 90 -17.81 8.71 5.33
N SER A 91 -18.47 8.77 6.48
CA SER A 91 -19.60 9.67 6.71
C SER A 91 -19.14 11.12 6.81
N LYS A 92 -20.02 12.05 6.45
CA LYS A 92 -19.79 13.51 6.56
C LYS A 92 -19.77 13.99 8.02
N PHE A 93 -20.26 13.16 8.94
CA PHE A 93 -20.38 13.45 10.37
C PHE A 93 -19.74 12.32 11.19
N PRO A 94 -18.47 12.46 11.59
CA PRO A 94 -17.83 11.53 12.51
C PRO A 94 -18.35 11.80 13.93
N GLY A 95 -19.33 11.01 14.38
CA GLY A 95 -19.85 11.06 15.75
C GLY A 95 -20.91 12.14 16.00
N GLU A 96 -22.15 11.71 16.24
CA GLU A 96 -22.89 12.18 17.42
C GLU A 96 -22.41 11.39 18.63
#